data_AF-A0A1F7VHV5-F1
#
_entry.id   AF-A0A1F7VHV5-F1
#
_cell.length_a   1.000
_cell.length_b   1.000
_cell.length_c   1.000
_cell.angle_alpha   90.00
_cell.angle_beta   90.00
_cell.angle_gamma   90.00
#
_symmetry.space_group_name_H-M   'P 1'
#
loop_
_entity.id
_entity.type
_entity.pdbx_description
1 polymer ?
#
loop_
_entity_poly.entity_id
_entity_poly.type
_entity_poly.pdbx_seq_one_letter_code
_entity_poly.pdbx_strand_id
1 'polypeptide(L)'
;MYVEHFYRIVDYTEATIEAIARSVGRSPHPGVPVVVYIDGLSKHMVNVVGVGLRRYGLMVGKVKGLKDEQSALIRLSDAVAGFVRDYLEGQDYTKKYYAELLKVGAVIEV
;
A
#
# COMPACT_ATOMS: atom_id res chain seq x y z
N MET A 1 6.64 -2.02 -7.10
CA MET A 1 5.44 -1.83 -6.25
C MET A 1 5.69 -2.52 -4.93
N TYR A 2 5.38 -1.88 -3.81
CA TYR A 2 5.57 -2.46 -2.47
C TYR A 2 4.31 -3.20 -2.06
N VAL A 3 4.45 -4.44 -1.60
CA VAL A 3 3.35 -5.23 -1.03
C VAL A 3 3.81 -5.83 0.29
N GLU A 4 2.91 -5.83 1.27
CA GLU A 4 3.16 -6.38 2.59
C GLU A 4 1.95 -7.19 3.03
N HIS A 5 2.21 -8.37 3.56
CA HIS A 5 1.20 -9.26 4.07
C HIS A 5 1.29 -9.32 5.59
N PHE A 6 0.18 -9.03 6.25
CA PHE A 6 0.09 -9.00 7.70
C PHE A 6 -0.75 -10.17 8.21
N TYR A 7 -0.30 -10.79 9.29
CA TYR A 7 -1.01 -11.89 9.94
C TYR A 7 -1.71 -11.39 11.21
N ARG A 8 -2.94 -11.89 11.45
CA ARG A 8 -3.71 -11.66 12.70
C ARG A 8 -3.91 -10.18 13.04
N ILE A 9 -4.18 -9.34 12.04
CA ILE A 9 -4.47 -7.93 12.25
C ILE A 9 -5.80 -7.76 12.99
N VAL A 10 -5.80 -6.89 14.00
CA VAL A 10 -7.02 -6.42 14.68
C VAL A 10 -7.35 -4.96 14.36
N ASP A 11 -6.35 -4.16 13.99
CA ASP A 11 -6.50 -2.77 13.57
C ASP A 11 -5.94 -2.57 12.16
N TYR A 12 -6.85 -2.53 11.17
CA TYR A 12 -6.50 -2.29 9.77
C TYR A 12 -5.91 -0.90 9.52
N THR A 13 -6.23 0.09 10.36
CA THR A 13 -5.72 1.44 10.19
C THR A 13 -4.23 1.47 10.49
N GLU A 14 -3.82 0.84 11.59
CA GLU A 14 -2.43 0.80 11.99
C GLU A 14 -1.59 0.00 10.98
N ALA A 15 -2.08 -1.16 10.52
CA ALA A 15 -1.42 -1.92 9.47
C ALA A 15 -1.27 -1.11 8.16
N THR A 16 -2.29 -0.32 7.81
CA THR A 16 -2.23 0.57 6.64
C THR A 16 -1.18 1.68 6.82
N ILE A 17 -1.15 2.32 7.99
CA ILE A 17 -0.16 3.36 8.31
C ILE A 17 1.26 2.78 8.25
N GLU A 18 1.46 1.60 8.83
CA GLU A 18 2.74 0.90 8.84
C GLU A 18 3.20 0.54 7.43
N ALA A 19 2.33 -0.05 6.60
CA ALA A 19 2.64 -0.39 5.21
C ALA A 19 3.03 0.85 4.39
N ILE A 20 2.32 1.96 4.56
CA ILE A 20 2.65 3.23 3.91
C ILE A 20 4.00 3.75 4.41
N ALA A 21 4.24 3.75 5.73
CA ALA A 21 5.49 4.23 6.30
C ALA A 21 6.70 3.43 5.80
N ARG A 22 6.61 2.10 5.81
CA ARG A 22 7.66 1.20 5.32
C ARG A 22 7.90 1.34 3.82
N SER A 23 6.83 1.48 3.03
CA SER A 23 6.96 1.68 1.57
C SER A 23 7.63 3.02 1.23
N VAL A 24 7.25 4.11 1.89
CA VAL A 24 7.87 5.44 1.71
C VAL A 24 9.31 5.46 2.21
N GLY A 25 9.62 4.77 3.31
CA GLY A 25 10.98 4.66 3.84
C GLY A 25 11.98 4.01 2.88
N ARG A 26 11.49 3.29 1.86
CA ARG A 26 12.32 2.70 0.79
C ARG A 26 12.42 3.56 -0.46
N SER A 27 11.76 4.71 -0.48
CA SER A 27 11.89 5.68 -1.57
C SER A 27 13.33 6.17 -1.65
N PRO A 28 13.92 6.31 -2.85
CA PRO A 28 15.24 6.92 -3.02
C PRO A 28 15.25 8.44 -2.75
N HIS A 29 14.09 9.05 -2.44
CA HIS A 29 13.94 10.48 -2.18
C HIS A 29 13.53 10.74 -0.72
N PRO A 30 14.44 10.59 0.26
CA PRO A 30 14.15 10.86 1.66
C PRO A 30 13.90 12.36 1.89
N GLY A 31 13.07 12.69 2.88
CA GLY A 31 12.83 14.08 3.31
C GLY A 31 11.94 14.91 2.38
N VAL A 32 11.30 14.31 1.38
CA VAL A 32 10.34 15.00 0.50
C VAL A 32 8.92 14.82 1.04
N PRO A 33 8.08 15.88 1.05
CA PRO A 33 6.68 15.75 1.40
C PRO A 33 5.94 14.73 0.52
N VAL A 34 5.31 13.73 1.14
CA VAL A 34 4.55 12.71 0.42
C VAL A 34 3.06 13.05 0.32
N VAL A 35 2.46 12.73 -0.81
CA VAL A 35 1.01 12.73 -1.01
C VAL A 35 0.54 11.29 -1.04
N VAL A 36 -0.37 10.97 -0.13
CA VAL A 36 -0.90 9.61 0.06
C VAL A 36 -2.35 9.58 -0.39
N TYR A 37 -2.64 8.71 -1.35
CA TYR A 37 -3.99 8.39 -1.79
C TYR A 37 -4.36 6.99 -1.29
N ILE A 38 -5.50 6.86 -0.61
CA ILE A 38 -5.96 5.59 -0.04
C ILE A 38 -7.36 5.33 -0.58
N ASP A 39 -7.59 4.15 -1.15
CA ASP A 39 -8.91 3.75 -1.59
C ASP A 39 -9.86 3.53 -0.40
N GLY A 40 -11.12 3.94 -0.55
CA GLY A 40 -12.15 3.75 0.47
C GLY A 40 -11.94 4.53 1.79
N LEU A 41 -10.92 5.39 1.90
CA LEU A 41 -10.63 6.11 3.14
C LEU A 41 -11.72 7.14 3.47
N SER A 42 -12.40 6.95 4.60
CA SER A 42 -13.41 7.89 5.08
C SER A 42 -12.79 9.22 5.53
N LYS A 43 -13.57 10.31 5.45
CA LYS A 43 -13.11 11.65 5.82
C LYS A 43 -12.60 11.74 7.27
N HIS A 44 -13.20 10.98 8.19
CA HIS A 44 -12.80 10.96 9.60
C HIS A 44 -11.43 10.30 9.80
N MET A 45 -11.07 9.32 8.94
CA MET A 45 -9.81 8.58 9.03
C MET A 45 -8.61 9.33 8.42
N VAL A 46 -8.85 10.34 7.57
CA VAL A 46 -7.78 11.16 6.96
C VAL A 46 -6.84 11.75 8.01
N ASN A 47 -7.41 12.33 9.08
CA ASN A 47 -6.61 12.92 10.16
C ASN A 47 -5.88 11.85 10.97
N VAL A 48 -6.53 10.71 11.25
CA VAL A 48 -5.92 9.59 11.99
C VAL A 48 -4.69 9.08 11.25
N VAL A 49 -4.83 8.78 9.96
CA VAL A 49 -3.73 8.32 9.11
C VAL A 49 -2.63 9.38 9.01
N GLY A 50 -3.00 10.65 8.76
CA GLY A 50 -2.02 11.73 8.67
C GLY A 50 -1.20 11.94 9.94
N VAL A 51 -1.83 11.79 11.12
CA VAL A 51 -1.12 11.83 12.41
C VAL A 51 -0.24 10.59 12.59
N GLY A 52 -0.77 9.39 12.30
CA GLY A 52 -0.03 8.14 12.39
C GLY A 52 1.25 8.16 11.56
N LEU A 53 1.16 8.54 10.28
CA LEU A 53 2.32 8.63 9.39
C LEU A 53 3.38 9.63 9.89
N ARG A 54 2.96 10.75 10.49
CA ARG A 54 3.89 11.71 11.11
C ARG A 54 4.61 11.14 12.33
N ARG A 55 3.97 10.24 13.10
CA ARG A 55 4.64 9.53 14.21
C ARG A 55 5.73 8.59 13.72
N TYR A 56 5.59 8.04 12.52
CA TYR A 56 6.64 7.29 11.82
C TYR A 56 7.73 8.19 11.20
N GLY A 57 7.69 9.52 11.42
CA GLY A 57 8.70 10.46 10.94
C GLY A 57 8.52 10.91 9.49
N LEU A 58 7.40 10.57 8.84
CA LEU A 58 7.15 10.99 7.46
C LEU A 58 6.74 12.46 7.38
N MET A 59 7.29 13.17 6.40
CA MET A 59 6.79 14.48 5.99
C MET A 59 5.53 14.31 5.15
N VAL A 60 4.36 14.34 5.79
CA VAL A 60 3.08 14.15 5.09
C VAL A 60 2.58 15.48 4.54
N GLY A 61 2.58 15.63 3.21
CA GLY A 61 2.02 16.79 2.52
C GLY A 61 0.49 16.75 2.46
N LYS A 62 -0.07 15.60 2.05
CA LYS A 62 -1.53 15.43 1.94
C LYS A 62 -1.92 13.96 2.05
N VAL A 63 -3.00 13.67 2.78
CA VAL A 63 -3.70 12.37 2.76
C VAL A 63 -5.08 12.59 2.15
N LYS A 64 -5.47 11.76 1.19
CA LYS A 64 -6.77 11.88 0.53
C LYS A 64 -7.37 10.50 0.26
N GLY A 65 -8.63 10.32 0.66
CA GLY A 65 -9.44 9.20 0.18
C GLY A 65 -9.86 9.40 -1.27
N LEU A 66 -9.77 8.35 -2.08
CA LEU A 66 -10.32 8.32 -3.44
C LEU A 66 -11.58 7.43 -3.49
N LYS A 67 -12.41 7.67 -4.51
CA LYS A 67 -13.45 6.73 -4.93
C LYS A 67 -12.96 6.04 -6.22
N ASP A 68 -13.16 4.73 -6.27
CA ASP A 68 -12.65 3.76 -7.26
C ASP A 68 -12.70 4.22 -8.74
N GLU A 69 -13.74 4.97 -9.12
CA GLU A 69 -13.94 5.45 -10.50
C GLU A 69 -12.94 6.52 -10.96
N GLN A 70 -12.11 7.08 -10.06
CA GLN A 70 -11.38 8.33 -10.31
C GLN A 70 -9.88 8.21 -10.61
N SER A 71 -9.26 7.03 -10.48
CA SER A 71 -7.79 6.91 -10.64
C SER A 71 -7.33 5.57 -11.23
N ALA A 72 -6.56 5.63 -12.33
CA ALA A 72 -5.93 4.44 -12.91
C ALA A 72 -4.86 3.82 -11.99
N LEU A 73 -4.24 4.62 -11.12
CA LEU A 73 -3.23 4.13 -10.18
C LEU A 73 -3.87 3.29 -9.06
N ILE A 74 -5.05 3.69 -8.59
CA ILE A 74 -5.79 2.93 -7.56
C ILE A 74 -6.20 1.57 -8.13
N ARG A 75 -6.82 1.56 -9.32
CA ARG A 75 -7.18 0.31 -10.00
C ARG A 75 -5.97 -0.62 -10.24
N LEU A 76 -4.80 -0.06 -10.56
CA LEU A 76 -3.59 -0.85 -10.69
C LEU A 76 -3.15 -1.43 -9.34
N SER A 77 -3.19 -0.62 -8.27
CA SER A 77 -2.89 -1.06 -6.92
C SER A 77 -3.83 -2.19 -6.46
N ASP A 78 -5.13 -2.06 -6.69
CA ASP A 78 -6.12 -3.09 -6.32
C ASP A 78 -5.99 -4.36 -7.14
N ALA A 79 -5.73 -4.23 -8.45
CA ALA A 79 -5.47 -5.40 -9.31
C ALA A 79 -4.24 -6.19 -8.85
N VAL A 80 -3.16 -5.51 -8.46
CA VAL A 80 -1.96 -6.18 -7.93
C VAL A 80 -2.23 -6.74 -6.54
N ALA A 81 -2.92 -6.02 -5.66
CA ALA A 81 -3.29 -6.55 -4.34
C ALA A 81 -4.16 -7.82 -4.46
N GLY A 82 -5.14 -7.82 -5.37
CA GLY A 82 -5.96 -8.98 -5.69
C GLY A 82 -5.14 -10.14 -6.25
N PHE A 83 -4.21 -9.86 -7.17
CA PHE A 83 -3.30 -10.88 -7.69
C PHE A 83 -2.41 -11.50 -6.59
N VAL A 84 -1.87 -10.70 -5.68
CA VAL A 84 -1.07 -11.21 -4.56
C VAL A 84 -1.93 -12.04 -3.60
N ARG A 85 -3.17 -11.62 -3.32
CA ARG A 85 -4.12 -12.41 -2.53
C ARG A 85 -4.37 -13.78 -3.17
N ASP A 86 -4.65 -13.81 -4.46
CA ASP A 86 -4.89 -15.06 -5.19
C ASP A 86 -3.67 -15.99 -5.14
N TYR A 87 -2.45 -15.43 -5.16
CA TYR A 87 -1.23 -16.20 -4.96
C TYR A 87 -1.14 -16.80 -3.56
N LEU A 88 -1.41 -16.00 -2.52
CA LEU A 88 -1.41 -16.45 -1.12
C LEU A 88 -2.49 -17.51 -0.85
N GLU A 89 -3.61 -17.46 -1.57
CA GLU A 89 -4.69 -18.47 -1.53
C GLU A 89 -4.38 -19.72 -2.36
N GLY A 90 -3.25 -19.76 -3.08
CA GLY A 90 -2.78 -20.93 -3.81
C GLY A 90 -3.38 -21.12 -5.20
N GLN A 91 -3.94 -20.06 -5.81
CA GLN A 91 -4.52 -20.13 -7.15
C GLN A 91 -3.45 -20.48 -8.20
N ASP A 92 -3.67 -21.56 -8.96
CA ASP A 92 -2.63 -22.14 -9.84
C ASP A 92 -2.09 -21.17 -10.89
N TYR A 93 -2.94 -20.30 -11.42
CA TYR A 93 -2.57 -19.35 -12.47
C TYR A 93 -1.49 -18.36 -12.00
N THR A 94 -1.42 -18.08 -10.70
CA THR A 94 -0.53 -17.06 -10.13
C THR A 94 0.91 -17.51 -10.01
N LYS A 95 1.17 -18.82 -9.88
CA LYS A 95 2.48 -19.40 -9.56
C LYS A 95 3.58 -18.95 -10.52
N LYS A 96 3.27 -18.95 -11.82
CA LYS A 96 4.21 -18.52 -12.86
C LYS A 96 4.47 -17.01 -12.78
N TYR A 97 3.40 -16.22 -12.70
CA TYR A 97 3.49 -14.76 -12.79
C TYR A 97 4.07 -14.12 -11.54
N TYR A 98 3.82 -14.70 -10.36
CA TYR A 98 4.36 -14.17 -9.10
C TYR A 98 5.89 -14.23 -9.08
N ALA A 99 6.46 -15.36 -9.50
CA ALA A 99 7.91 -15.53 -9.62
C ALA A 99 8.53 -14.55 -10.64
N GLU A 100 7.85 -14.30 -11.76
CA GLU A 100 8.28 -13.32 -12.76
C GLU A 100 8.25 -11.89 -12.20
N LEU A 101 7.18 -11.50 -11.49
CA LEU A 101 7.02 -10.17 -10.91
C LEU A 101 8.08 -9.85 -9.84
N LEU A 102 8.44 -10.82 -9.01
CA LEU A 102 9.55 -10.69 -8.05
C LEU A 102 10.89 -10.55 -8.79
N LYS A 103 11.13 -11.38 -9.81
CA LYS A 103 12.40 -11.40 -10.55
C LYS A 103 12.69 -10.06 -11.25
N VAL A 104 11.67 -9.40 -11.80
CA VAL A 104 11.82 -8.11 -12.48
C VAL A 104 11.73 -6.92 -11.53
N GLY A 105 11.54 -7.15 -10.23
CA GLY A 105 11.39 -6.09 -9.23
C GLY A 105 10.08 -5.28 -9.37
N ALA A 106 9.10 -5.81 -10.12
CA ALA A 106 7.79 -5.18 -10.26
C ALA A 106 7.02 -5.24 -8.95
N VAL A 107 7.20 -6.30 -8.17
CA VAL A 107 6.69 -6.45 -6.80
C VAL A 107 7.87 -6.65 -5.85
N ILE A 108 7.83 -5.97 -4.71
CA ILE A 108 8.74 -6.16 -3.58
C ILE A 108 7.88 -6.66 -2.42
N GLU A 109 8.07 -7.91 -2.04
CA GLU A 109 7.46 -8.55 -0.86
C GLU A 109 8.43 -8.47 0.33
N VAL A 110 7.88 -8.38 1.54
CA VAL A 110 8.62 -8.22 2.80
C VAL A 110 8.09 -9.19 3.84
#